data_AF-A0A966C5V1-F1
#
_entry.id   AF-A0A966C5V1-F1
#
_cell.length_a   1.000
_cell.length_b   1.000
_cell.length_c   1.000
_cell.angle_alpha   90.00
_cell.angle_beta   90.00
_cell.angle_gamma   90.00
#
_symmetry.space_group_name_H-M   'P 1'
#
loop_
_entity.id
_entity.type
_entity.pdbx_description
1 polymer ?
#
loop_
_entity_poly.entity_id
_entity_poly.type
_entity_poly.pdbx_seq_one_letter_code
_entity_poly.pdbx_strand_id
1 'polypeptide(L)'
;MYSHMMVGSNDIDRSKKFYDALFNSVGGPEAMVDPKGRLMYIHNGSIFMVTPPIDGKEATCGNGMTVGFAMENPAQADAWHKAGVEAGGTAIEDPPGVRENPGMSLYLAYLRDPDGNKLCALHQMG
;
A
#
# COMPACT_ATOMS: atom_id res chain seq x y z
N MET A 1 -4.69 11.49 -12.68
CA MET A 1 -5.48 11.59 -11.43
C MET A 1 -6.40 10.39 -11.37
N TYR A 2 -6.37 9.63 -10.27
CA TYR A 2 -7.26 8.49 -10.04
C TYR A 2 -8.27 8.89 -8.96
N SER A 3 -9.53 8.50 -9.12
CA SER A 3 -10.55 8.79 -8.10
C SER A 3 -10.40 7.88 -6.88
N HIS A 4 -9.98 6.63 -7.11
CA HIS A 4 -9.68 5.64 -6.09
C HIS A 4 -8.83 4.52 -6.71
N MET A 5 -8.15 3.77 -5.85
CA MET A 5 -7.48 2.51 -6.20
C MET A 5 -8.04 1.40 -5.32
N MET A 6 -8.19 0.19 -5.87
CA MET A 6 -8.72 -0.95 -5.14
C MET A 6 -7.91 -2.22 -5.42
N VAL A 7 -7.69 -3.01 -4.38
CA VAL A 7 -7.11 -4.36 -4.49
C VAL A 7 -8.04 -5.40 -3.88
N GLY A 8 -7.93 -6.64 -4.37
CA GLY A 8 -8.65 -7.77 -3.82
C GLY A 8 -7.90 -8.38 -2.63
N SER A 9 -8.65 -8.95 -1.68
CA SER A 9 -8.10 -9.79 -0.62
C SER A 9 -8.95 -11.03 -0.38
N ASN A 10 -8.29 -12.14 -0.03
CA ASN A 10 -8.94 -13.39 0.38
C ASN A 10 -9.26 -13.44 1.89
N ASP A 11 -8.75 -12.49 2.68
CA ASP A 11 -8.97 -12.38 4.12
C ASP A 11 -8.95 -10.90 4.53
N ILE A 12 -10.15 -10.35 4.74
CA ILE A 12 -10.33 -8.92 5.03
C ILE A 12 -9.79 -8.54 6.41
N ASP A 13 -9.88 -9.41 7.41
CA ASP A 13 -9.39 -9.10 8.76
C ASP A 13 -7.86 -9.09 8.78
N ARG A 14 -7.22 -10.04 8.09
CA ARG A 14 -5.76 -10.05 7.89
C ARG A 14 -5.30 -8.82 7.12
N SER A 15 -6.01 -8.47 6.04
CA SER A 15 -5.70 -7.28 5.27
C SER A 15 -5.91 -5.99 6.06
N LYS A 16 -6.95 -5.92 6.90
CA LYS A 16 -7.20 -4.77 7.77
C LYS A 16 -6.01 -4.52 8.69
N LYS A 17 -5.51 -5.55 9.38
CA LYS A 17 -4.32 -5.41 10.24
C LYS A 17 -3.09 -4.89 9.48
N PHE A 18 -2.87 -5.41 8.27
CA PHE A 18 -1.75 -4.99 7.42
C PHE A 18 -1.89 -3.53 6.97
N TYR A 19 -3.02 -3.17 6.35
CA TYR A 19 -3.20 -1.85 5.79
C TYR A 19 -3.43 -0.77 6.88
N ASP A 20 -4.07 -1.07 8.00
CA ASP A 20 -4.13 -0.16 9.15
C ASP A 20 -2.72 0.19 9.64
N ALA A 21 -1.82 -0.79 9.75
CA ALA A 21 -0.42 -0.54 10.14
C ALA A 21 0.30 0.38 9.14
N LEU A 22 0.10 0.16 7.83
CA LEU A 22 0.65 1.02 6.79
C LEU A 22 0.16 2.46 6.93
N PHE A 23 -1.16 2.69 7.01
CA PHE A 23 -1.72 4.03 7.11
C PHE A 23 -1.35 4.72 8.42
N ASN A 24 -1.43 4.02 9.56
CA ASN A 24 -1.03 4.57 10.86
C ASN A 24 0.45 5.00 10.88
N SER A 25 1.34 4.26 10.21
CA SER A 25 2.79 4.56 10.18
C SER A 25 3.13 5.89 9.49
N VAL A 26 2.22 6.39 8.65
CA VAL A 26 2.38 7.65 7.90
C VAL A 26 1.38 8.72 8.36
N GLY A 27 0.73 8.53 9.52
CA GLY A 27 -0.22 9.49 10.09
C GLY A 27 -1.62 9.48 9.46
N GLY A 28 -1.93 8.47 8.65
CA GLY A 28 -3.27 8.23 8.12
C GLY A 28 -4.16 7.48 9.12
N PRO A 29 -5.50 7.58 8.97
CA PRO A 29 -6.44 6.85 9.81
C PRO A 29 -6.54 5.37 9.42
N GLU A 30 -6.99 4.55 10.36
CA GLU A 30 -7.44 3.19 10.09
C GLU A 30 -8.64 3.14 9.12
N ALA A 31 -8.89 1.97 8.55
CA ALA A 31 -9.98 1.78 7.60
C ALA A 31 -11.35 2.02 8.21
N MET A 32 -12.19 2.77 7.50
CA MET A 32 -13.64 2.69 7.64
C MET A 32 -14.14 1.44 6.93
N VAL A 33 -14.89 0.60 7.63
CA VAL A 33 -15.53 -0.58 7.03
C VAL A 33 -16.91 -0.19 6.51
N ASP A 34 -17.16 -0.44 5.24
CA ASP A 34 -18.44 -0.13 4.62
C ASP A 34 -19.46 -1.27 4.81
N PRO A 35 -20.76 -1.05 4.51
CA PRO A 35 -21.79 -2.09 4.66
C PRO A 35 -21.57 -3.35 3.80
N LYS A 36 -20.65 -3.32 2.83
CA LYS A 36 -20.28 -4.45 1.98
C LYS A 36 -19.03 -5.18 2.51
N GLY A 37 -18.52 -4.81 3.69
CA GLY A 37 -17.33 -5.39 4.29
C GLY A 37 -16.02 -4.95 3.62
N ARG A 38 -16.04 -3.84 2.88
CA ARG A 38 -14.84 -3.29 2.23
C ARG A 38 -14.13 -2.35 3.18
N LEU A 39 -12.80 -2.37 3.14
CA LEU A 39 -11.96 -1.44 3.87
C LEU A 39 -11.77 -0.19 3.01
N MET A 40 -12.01 0.99 3.58
CA MET A 40 -11.78 2.27 2.93
C MET A 40 -10.80 3.12 3.73
N TYR A 41 -9.68 3.44 3.09
CA TYR A 41 -8.67 4.34 3.63
C TYR A 41 -8.71 5.66 2.86
N ILE A 42 -9.04 6.74 3.56
CA ILE A 42 -9.11 8.10 3.01
C ILE A 42 -8.02 8.92 3.67
N HIS A 43 -7.03 9.33 2.89
CA HIS A 43 -5.88 10.07 3.39
C HIS A 43 -5.31 10.98 2.30
N ASN A 44 -4.94 12.21 2.67
CA ASN A 44 -4.34 13.20 1.76
C ASN A 44 -5.07 13.35 0.41
N GLY A 45 -6.41 13.39 0.46
CA GLY A 45 -7.25 13.54 -0.73
C GLY A 45 -7.32 12.31 -1.65
N SER A 46 -6.73 11.18 -1.25
CA SER A 46 -6.75 9.91 -1.98
C SER A 46 -7.61 8.86 -1.28
N ILE A 47 -8.16 7.93 -2.07
CA ILE A 47 -8.96 6.81 -1.57
C ILE A 47 -8.30 5.49 -2.01
N PHE A 48 -7.96 4.65 -1.05
CA PHE A 48 -7.50 3.28 -1.26
C PHE A 48 -8.49 2.31 -0.63
N MET A 49 -8.82 1.23 -1.33
CA MET A 49 -9.82 0.27 -0.90
C MET A 49 -9.30 -1.17 -0.98
N VAL A 50 -9.76 -2.00 -0.04
CA VAL A 50 -9.52 -3.45 -0.05
C VAL A 50 -10.88 -4.14 0.00
N THR A 51 -11.09 -5.11 -0.88
CA THR A 51 -12.40 -5.76 -1.05
C THR A 51 -12.25 -7.27 -1.19
N PRO A 52 -13.24 -8.06 -0.72
CA PRO A 52 -13.49 -9.37 -1.31
C PRO A 52 -13.83 -9.18 -2.79
N PRO A 53 -13.33 -10.01 -3.71
CA PRO A 53 -13.69 -9.91 -5.13
C PRO A 53 -15.19 -10.04 -5.34
N ILE A 54 -15.77 -9.10 -6.10
CA ILE A 54 -17.23 -9.00 -6.29
C ILE A 54 -17.82 -10.17 -7.10
N ASP A 55 -17.00 -10.84 -7.91
CA ASP A 55 -17.41 -12.01 -8.68
C ASP A 55 -17.33 -13.33 -7.87
N GLY A 56 -16.93 -13.24 -6.59
CA GLY A 56 -16.85 -14.36 -5.66
C GLY A 56 -15.66 -15.31 -5.91
N LYS A 57 -14.75 -14.98 -6.82
CA LYS A 57 -13.52 -15.77 -7.05
C LYS A 57 -12.42 -15.34 -6.07
N GLU A 58 -11.36 -16.14 -6.03
CA GLU A 58 -10.17 -15.80 -5.24
C GLU A 58 -9.56 -14.48 -5.72
N ALA A 59 -9.12 -13.66 -4.77
CA ALA A 59 -8.33 -12.48 -5.07
C ALA A 59 -6.95 -12.90 -5.56
N THR A 60 -6.52 -12.31 -6.67
CA THR A 60 -5.22 -12.55 -7.27
C THR A 60 -4.49 -11.25 -7.53
N CYS A 61 -3.18 -11.22 -7.32
CA CYS A 61 -2.36 -10.08 -7.73
C CYS A 61 -2.16 -10.06 -9.25
N GLY A 62 -2.22 -8.87 -9.86
CA GLY A 62 -1.88 -8.69 -11.28
C GLY A 62 -0.37 -8.66 -11.51
N ASN A 63 0.14 -9.46 -12.44
CA ASN A 63 1.55 -9.35 -12.85
C ASN A 63 1.80 -8.01 -13.55
N GLY A 64 2.82 -7.28 -13.12
CA GLY A 64 3.13 -5.92 -13.59
C GLY A 64 2.33 -4.80 -12.91
N MET A 65 1.33 -5.11 -12.08
CA MET A 65 0.61 -4.11 -11.30
C MET A 65 1.45 -3.60 -10.14
N THR A 66 1.35 -2.30 -9.83
CA THR A 66 1.94 -1.70 -8.62
C THR A 66 1.06 -0.54 -8.18
N VAL A 67 0.71 -0.48 -6.90
CA VAL A 67 0.05 0.68 -6.29
C VAL A 67 1.08 1.51 -5.54
N GLY A 68 1.29 2.75 -5.98
CA GLY A 68 2.20 3.70 -5.36
C GLY A 68 1.49 4.59 -4.33
N PHE A 69 2.04 4.66 -3.13
CA PHE A 69 1.66 5.56 -2.05
C PHE A 69 2.67 6.71 -2.00
N ALA A 70 2.20 7.94 -2.15
CA ALA A 70 3.03 9.12 -2.05
C ALA A 70 3.46 9.35 -0.59
N MET A 71 4.75 9.57 -0.39
CA MET A 71 5.37 9.86 0.89
C MET A 71 5.91 11.29 0.90
N GLU A 72 5.80 11.96 2.03
CA GLU A 72 6.28 13.35 2.19
C GLU A 72 7.81 13.42 2.31
N ASN A 73 8.46 12.34 2.75
CA ASN A 73 9.90 12.26 2.94
C ASN A 73 10.39 10.79 3.02
N PRO A 74 11.71 10.55 2.96
CA PRO A 74 12.29 9.21 3.09
C PRO A 74 11.93 8.48 4.40
N ALA A 75 11.86 9.20 5.52
CA ALA A 75 11.56 8.58 6.82
C ALA A 75 10.13 8.01 6.88
N GLN A 76 9.16 8.63 6.19
CA GLN A 76 7.83 8.04 6.02
C GLN A 76 7.87 6.75 5.19
N ALA A 77 8.65 6.70 4.12
CA ALA A 77 8.79 5.48 3.32
C ALA A 77 9.43 4.35 4.14
N ASP A 78 10.42 4.65 4.97
CA ASP A 78 11.05 3.67 5.87
C ASP A 78 10.06 3.17 6.95
N ALA A 79 9.31 4.08 7.57
CA ALA A 79 8.29 3.74 8.57
C ALA A 79 7.20 2.86 7.97
N TRP A 80 6.72 3.22 6.77
CA TRP A 80 5.74 2.47 6.00
C TRP A 80 6.23 1.07 5.66
N HIS A 81 7.47 0.95 5.17
CA HIS A 81 8.05 -0.35 4.84
C HIS A 81 8.20 -1.24 6.08
N LYS A 82 8.73 -0.69 7.17
CA LYS A 82 8.90 -1.41 8.44
C LYS A 82 7.55 -1.90 8.99
N ALA A 83 6.54 -1.03 9.06
CA ALA A 83 5.22 -1.37 9.57
C ALA A 83 4.57 -2.48 8.73
N GLY A 84 4.71 -2.42 7.40
CA GLY A 84 4.17 -3.44 6.51
C GLY A 84 4.81 -4.81 6.71
N VAL A 85 6.14 -4.88 6.86
CA VAL A 85 6.84 -6.15 7.15
C VAL A 85 6.39 -6.71 8.50
N GLU A 86 6.33 -5.87 9.55
CA GLU A 86 5.90 -6.27 10.89
C GLU A 86 4.42 -6.75 10.91
N ALA A 87 3.59 -6.22 10.01
CA ALA A 87 2.18 -6.57 9.89
C ALA A 87 1.89 -7.71 8.90
N GLY A 88 2.93 -8.45 8.46
CA GLY A 88 2.77 -9.68 7.66
C GLY A 88 2.90 -9.48 6.14
N GLY A 89 3.32 -8.30 5.69
CA GLY A 89 3.75 -8.08 4.32
C GLY A 89 5.14 -8.68 4.05
N THR A 90 5.49 -8.77 2.78
CA THR A 90 6.79 -9.28 2.34
C THR A 90 7.61 -8.17 1.70
N ALA A 91 8.80 -7.90 2.24
CA ALA A 91 9.79 -7.04 1.59
C ALA A 91 10.24 -7.67 0.28
N ILE A 92 10.27 -6.86 -0.79
CA ILE A 92 10.64 -7.31 -2.13
C ILE A 92 11.56 -6.29 -2.81
N GLU A 93 12.24 -6.74 -3.86
CA GLU A 93 13.24 -5.94 -4.58
C GLU A 93 14.41 -5.49 -3.70
N ASP A 94 15.07 -4.41 -4.10
CA ASP A 94 16.13 -3.77 -3.33
C ASP A 94 15.54 -3.09 -2.08
N PRO A 95 16.30 -3.02 -0.97
CA PRO A 95 15.88 -2.33 0.25
C PRO A 95 15.45 -0.87 0.04
N PRO A 96 14.68 -0.30 0.99
CA PRO A 96 14.33 1.12 0.99
C PRO A 96 15.55 2.00 0.70
N GLY A 97 15.44 2.92 -0.25
CA GLY A 97 16.55 3.78 -0.60
C GLY A 97 16.34 4.61 -1.86
N VAL A 98 17.36 5.43 -2.15
CA VAL A 98 17.38 6.29 -3.34
C VAL A 98 17.58 5.46 -4.61
N ARG A 99 16.86 5.83 -5.66
CA ARG A 99 17.06 5.37 -7.04
C ARG A 99 17.26 6.61 -7.92
N GLU A 100 18.41 6.66 -8.58
CA GLU A 100 18.80 7.74 -9.47
C GLU A 100 18.31 7.47 -10.89
N ASN A 101 17.57 8.41 -11.46
CA ASN A 101 17.20 8.44 -12.87
C ASN A 101 17.65 9.76 -13.49
N PRO A 102 17.86 9.82 -14.83
CA PRO A 102 18.19 11.08 -15.49
C PRO A 102 17.15 12.17 -15.18
N GLY A 103 17.55 13.18 -14.39
CA GLY A 103 16.71 14.31 -14.01
C GLY A 103 15.72 14.07 -12.86
N MET A 104 15.80 12.94 -12.15
CA MET A 104 14.90 12.62 -11.05
C MET A 104 15.51 11.63 -10.07
N SER A 105 15.53 11.97 -8.78
CA SER A 105 15.90 11.06 -7.70
C SER A 105 14.64 10.66 -6.93
N LEU A 106 14.44 9.36 -6.72
CA LEU A 106 13.28 8.82 -6.01
C LEU A 106 13.74 8.04 -4.79
N TYR A 107 13.11 8.24 -3.65
CA TYR A 107 13.21 7.30 -2.54
C TYR A 107 12.07 6.29 -2.64
N LEU A 108 12.42 5.01 -2.75
CA LEU A 108 11.46 3.92 -2.99
C LEU A 108 11.59 2.84 -1.93
N ALA A 109 10.46 2.26 -1.55
CA ALA A 109 10.39 1.04 -0.76
C ALA A 109 9.24 0.15 -1.24
N TYR A 110 9.47 -1.14 -1.44
CA TYR A 110 8.50 -2.06 -2.04
C TYR A 110 8.07 -3.17 -1.08
N LEU A 111 6.78 -3.48 -1.10
CA LEU A 111 6.19 -4.60 -0.38
C LEU A 111 5.27 -5.41 -1.29
N ARG A 112 5.04 -6.68 -0.92
CA ARG A 112 3.78 -7.35 -1.22
C ARG A 112 2.91 -7.36 0.01
N ASP A 113 1.62 -7.09 -0.18
CA ASP A 113 0.62 -7.35 0.85
C ASP A 113 0.41 -8.88 1.05
N PRO A 114 -0.39 -9.29 2.06
CA PRO A 114 -0.65 -10.71 2.33
C PRO A 114 -1.31 -11.51 1.19
N ASP A 115 -1.90 -10.83 0.20
CA ASP A 115 -2.52 -11.43 -0.99
C ASP A 115 -1.63 -11.28 -2.25
N GLY A 116 -0.40 -10.80 -2.08
CA GLY A 116 0.61 -10.69 -3.13
C GLY A 116 0.52 -9.41 -3.95
N ASN A 117 -0.40 -8.48 -3.67
CA ASN A 117 -0.48 -7.20 -4.38
C ASN A 117 0.80 -6.41 -4.16
N LYS A 118 1.44 -5.97 -5.24
CA LYS A 118 2.67 -5.19 -5.16
C LYS A 118 2.36 -3.73 -4.84
N LEU A 119 2.97 -3.24 -3.77
CA LEU A 119 2.82 -1.88 -3.25
C LEU A 119 4.18 -1.17 -3.25
N CYS A 120 4.15 0.16 -3.36
CA CYS A 120 5.35 0.99 -3.34
C CYS A 120 5.10 2.23 -2.49
N ALA A 121 5.99 2.52 -1.54
CA ALA A 121 6.11 3.86 -0.96
C ALA A 121 7.09 4.66 -1.83
N LEU A 122 6.65 5.83 -2.31
CA LEU A 122 7.42 6.68 -3.21
C LEU A 122 7.50 8.10 -2.67
N HIS A 123 8.72 8.62 -2.55
CA HIS A 123 8.99 10.03 -2.36
C HIS A 123 9.86 10.54 -3.51
N GLN A 124 9.38 11.53 -4.26
CA GLN A 124 10.21 12.21 -5.26
C GLN A 124 11.09 13.23 -4.54
N MET A 125 12.41 13.08 -4.68
CA MET A 125 13.39 13.93 -4.02
C MET A 125 13.63 15.18 -4.87
N GLY A 126 13.33 16.35 -4.31
CA GLY A 126 13.46 17.65 -4.97
C GLY A 126 12.89 18.78 -4.12
#